data_AF-A0ABD0NMD4-F1
#
_entry.id   AF-A0ABD0NMD4-F1
#
_cell.length_a   1.000
_cell.length_b   1.000
_cell.length_c   1.000
_cell.angle_alpha   90.00
_cell.angle_beta   90.00
_cell.angle_gamma   90.00
#
_symmetry.space_group_name_H-M   'P 1'
#
loop_
_entity.id
_entity.type
_entity.pdbx_description
1 polymer ?
#
loop_
_entity_poly.entity_id
_entity_poly.type
_entity_poly.pdbx_seq_one_letter_code
_entity_poly.pdbx_strand_id
1 'polypeptide(L)'
;MPRLLQDILMESSERYMTYVDCVVQAFFVHIFATVSHTVLMIMAFDRYVAICNPLRYTAIMTNKMVVKLSALAWGVSVPAVAILIGLTVRLSRCRYKIENPFCDNASLFKLS
;
A
#
# COMPACT_ATOMS: atom_id res chain seq x y z
N MET A 1 2.73 0.74 -31.58
CA MET A 1 3.39 0.70 -30.25
C MET A 1 2.35 0.53 -29.16
N PRO A 2 2.60 -0.25 -28.09
CA PRO A 2 1.59 -0.61 -27.10
C PRO A 2 1.29 0.53 -26.12
N ARG A 3 0.00 0.72 -25.80
CA ARG A 3 -0.56 1.81 -24.97
C ARG A 3 0.06 1.91 -23.57
N LEU A 4 0.49 0.77 -23.00
CA LEU A 4 1.09 0.70 -21.67
C LEU A 4 2.39 1.49 -21.55
N LEU A 5 3.14 1.68 -22.64
CA LEU A 5 4.38 2.48 -22.60
C LEU A 5 4.10 3.97 -22.80
N GLN A 6 2.98 4.34 -23.44
CA GLN A 6 2.57 5.74 -23.53
C GLN A 6 2.09 6.29 -22.19
N ASP A 7 1.43 5.47 -21.36
CA ASP A 7 1.05 5.88 -20.00
C ASP A 7 2.24 6.02 -19.06
N ILE A 8 3.35 5.29 -19.30
CA ILE A 8 4.58 5.38 -18.49
C ILE A 8 5.50 6.50 -18.99
N LEU A 9 5.55 6.77 -20.30
CA LEU A 9 6.35 7.86 -20.89
C LEU A 9 5.65 9.22 -20.93
N MET A 10 4.37 9.32 -20.56
CA MET A 10 3.71 10.62 -20.40
C MET A 10 4.13 11.25 -19.07
N GLU A 11 5.41 11.62 -19.09
CA GLU A 11 6.20 12.35 -18.11
C GLU A 11 5.35 13.37 -17.37
N SER A 12 5.25 13.15 -16.08
CA SER A 12 4.71 13.99 -15.01
C SER A 12 5.47 15.32 -14.83
N SER A 13 6.05 15.87 -15.89
CA SER A 13 6.89 17.08 -15.88
C SER A 13 6.07 18.38 -16.01
N GLU A 14 4.81 18.33 -16.44
CA GLU A 14 3.92 19.51 -16.57
C GLU A 14 2.55 19.36 -15.87
N ARG A 15 2.37 18.35 -15.01
CA ARG A 15 1.14 18.21 -14.21
C ARG A 15 1.43 18.58 -12.77
N TYR A 16 1.07 19.81 -12.40
CA TYR A 16 0.99 20.21 -11.00
C TYR A 16 0.08 19.20 -10.28
N MET A 17 0.68 18.33 -9.46
CA MET A 17 -0.08 17.30 -8.76
C MET A 17 -0.84 17.96 -7.62
N THR A 18 -2.17 17.89 -7.65
CA THR A 18 -2.98 18.48 -6.57
C THR A 18 -2.77 17.66 -5.30
N TYR A 19 -2.88 18.30 -4.14
CA TYR A 19 -2.85 17.60 -2.85
C TYR A 19 -3.79 16.38 -2.81
N VAL A 20 -4.99 16.53 -3.38
CA VAL A 20 -5.98 15.46 -3.50
C VAL A 20 -5.43 14.29 -4.32
N ASP A 21 -4.74 14.56 -5.43
CA ASP A 21 -4.16 13.51 -6.27
C ASP A 21 -3.03 12.76 -5.55
N CYS A 22 -2.17 13.46 -4.78
CA CYS A 22 -1.16 12.78 -3.96
C CYS A 22 -1.81 11.90 -2.89
N VAL A 23 -2.82 12.39 -2.17
CA VAL A 23 -3.51 11.60 -1.13
C VAL A 23 -4.17 10.36 -1.74
N VAL A 24 -4.82 10.52 -2.89
CA VAL A 24 -5.45 9.43 -3.64
C VAL A 24 -4.40 8.40 -4.08
N GLN A 25 -3.27 8.85 -4.65
CA GLN A 25 -2.19 7.95 -5.06
C GLN A 25 -1.59 7.19 -3.86
N ALA A 26 -1.30 7.88 -2.76
CA ALA A 26 -0.77 7.26 -1.56
C ALA A 26 -1.75 6.20 -1.01
N PHE A 27 -3.04 6.52 -0.97
CA PHE A 27 -4.08 5.57 -0.57
C PHE A 27 -4.09 4.31 -1.46
N PHE A 28 -4.11 4.47 -2.78
CA PHE A 28 -4.11 3.34 -3.71
C PHE A 28 -2.84 2.47 -3.59
N VAL A 29 -1.66 3.09 -3.50
CA VAL A 29 -0.41 2.37 -3.32
C VAL A 29 -0.41 1.57 -2.01
N HIS A 30 -0.87 2.17 -0.92
CA HIS A 30 -0.97 1.49 0.37
C HIS A 30 -1.97 0.34 0.35
N ILE A 31 -3.14 0.51 -0.28
CA ILE A 31 -4.13 -0.57 -0.43
C ILE A 31 -3.55 -1.70 -1.28
N PHE A 32 -2.92 -1.39 -2.41
CA PHE A 32 -2.33 -2.40 -3.27
C PHE A 32 -1.19 -3.15 -2.58
N ALA A 33 -0.31 -2.45 -1.88
CA ALA A 33 0.79 -3.05 -1.12
C ALA A 33 0.27 -3.95 -0.01
N THR A 34 -0.73 -3.52 0.76
CA THR A 34 -1.31 -4.32 1.83
C THR A 34 -1.99 -5.57 1.30
N VAL A 35 -2.83 -5.46 0.25
CA VAL A 35 -3.44 -6.62 -0.42
C VAL A 35 -2.38 -7.59 -0.91
N SER A 36 -1.38 -7.11 -1.66
CA SER A 36 -0.30 -7.95 -2.18
C SER A 36 0.45 -8.68 -1.06
N HIS A 37 0.79 -7.96 0.02
CA HIS A 37 1.51 -8.53 1.15
C HIS A 37 0.66 -9.54 1.92
N THR A 38 -0.64 -9.28 2.11
CA THR A 38 -1.56 -10.24 2.75
C THR A 38 -1.68 -11.54 1.95
N VAL A 39 -1.82 -11.45 0.62
CA VAL A 39 -1.89 -12.61 -0.26
C VAL A 39 -0.60 -13.42 -0.20
N LEU A 40 0.56 -12.74 -0.27
CA LEU A 40 1.87 -13.40 -0.14
C LEU A 40 2.01 -14.12 1.20
N MET A 41 1.63 -13.47 2.31
CA MET A 41 1.68 -14.09 3.64
C MET A 41 0.76 -15.30 3.76
N ILE A 42 -0.47 -15.22 3.22
CA ILE A 42 -1.41 -16.35 3.23
C ILE A 42 -0.86 -17.51 2.39
N MET A 43 -0.29 -17.24 1.21
CA MET A 43 0.34 -18.28 0.38
C MET A 43 1.58 -18.90 1.06
N ALA A 44 2.41 -18.11 1.72
CA ALA A 44 3.55 -18.61 2.47
C ALA A 44 3.11 -19.49 3.65
N PHE A 45 2.08 -19.05 4.38
CA PHE A 45 1.49 -19.82 5.48
C PHE A 45 0.85 -21.12 4.99
N ASP A 46 0.13 -21.08 3.87
CA ASP A 46 -0.43 -22.27 3.20
C ASP A 46 0.65 -23.33 2.97
N ARG A 47 1.75 -22.94 2.31
CA ARG A 47 2.87 -23.82 2.01
C ARG A 47 3.55 -24.34 3.29
N TYR A 48 3.71 -23.49 4.30
CA TYR A 48 4.28 -23.90 5.58
C TYR A 48 3.44 -24.99 6.26
N VAL A 49 2.12 -24.80 6.35
CA VAL A 49 1.22 -25.79 6.98
C VAL A 49 1.17 -27.08 6.16
N ALA A 50 1.16 -26.99 4.83
CA ALA A 50 1.17 -28.17 3.95
C ALA A 50 2.43 -29.04 4.14
N ILE A 51 3.60 -28.43 4.33
CA ILE A 51 4.87 -29.14 4.51
C ILE A 51 5.03 -29.65 5.94
N CYS A 52 4.81 -28.80 6.95
CA CYS A 52 5.07 -29.16 8.34
C CYS A 52 3.96 -29.99 8.97
N ASN A 53 2.72 -29.90 8.47
CA ASN A 53 1.54 -30.55 9.06
C ASN A 53 0.56 -31.09 7.99
N PRO A 54 1.00 -31.96 7.06
CA PRO A 54 0.17 -32.41 5.93
C PRO A 54 -1.16 -33.06 6.36
N LEU A 55 -1.15 -33.86 7.42
CA LEU A 55 -2.34 -34.54 7.96
C LEU A 55 -3.38 -33.59 8.57
N ARG A 56 -2.97 -32.40 9.02
CA ARG A 56 -3.85 -31.39 9.63
C ARG A 56 -4.11 -30.20 8.73
N TYR A 57 -3.54 -30.17 7.52
CA TYR A 57 -3.62 -29.04 6.61
C TYR A 57 -5.07 -28.62 6.33
N THR A 58 -5.94 -29.56 5.96
CA THR A 58 -7.35 -29.28 5.65
C THR A 58 -8.17 -28.80 6.85
N ALA A 59 -7.75 -29.15 8.07
CA ALA A 59 -8.38 -28.70 9.31
C ALA A 59 -7.90 -27.30 9.73
N ILE A 60 -6.65 -26.95 9.43
CA ILE A 60 -6.02 -25.66 9.80
C ILE A 60 -6.33 -24.60 8.72
N MET A 61 -6.08 -24.94 7.46
CA MET A 61 -6.22 -24.05 6.31
C MET A 61 -7.65 -24.08 5.79
N THR A 62 -8.52 -23.36 6.48
CA THR A 62 -9.93 -23.19 6.10
C THR A 62 -10.20 -21.76 5.63
N ASN A 63 -11.31 -21.55 4.91
CA ASN A 63 -11.76 -20.21 4.53
C ASN A 63 -11.85 -19.26 5.75
N LYS A 64 -12.23 -19.78 6.92
CA LYS A 64 -12.27 -19.02 8.18
C LYS A 64 -10.89 -18.53 8.61
N MET A 65 -9.86 -19.37 8.47
CA MET A 65 -8.47 -19.00 8.80
C MET A 65 -7.95 -17.93 7.84
N VAL A 66 -8.24 -18.05 6.54
CA VAL A 66 -7.87 -17.03 5.54
C VAL A 66 -8.52 -15.69 5.87
N VAL A 67 -9.82 -15.68 6.19
CA VAL A 67 -10.53 -14.46 6.61
C VAL A 67 -9.94 -13.90 7.90
N LYS A 68 -9.59 -14.74 8.88
CA LYS A 68 -8.96 -14.29 10.13
C LYS A 68 -7.58 -13.66 9.90
N LEU A 69 -6.72 -14.31 9.11
CA LEU A 69 -5.40 -13.78 8.76
C LEU A 69 -5.51 -12.46 8.00
N SER A 70 -6.47 -12.37 7.07
CA SER A 70 -6.78 -11.15 6.34
C SER A 70 -7.22 -10.05 7.32
N ALA A 71 -8.20 -10.32 8.20
CA ALA A 71 -8.68 -9.36 9.18
C ALA A 71 -7.57 -8.84 10.11
N LEU A 72 -6.67 -9.72 10.57
CA LEU A 72 -5.52 -9.33 11.39
C LEU A 72 -4.54 -8.43 10.61
N ALA A 73 -4.21 -8.80 9.39
CA ALA A 73 -3.29 -8.02 8.56
C ALA A 73 -3.88 -6.64 8.22
N TRP A 74 -5.18 -6.56 7.92
CA TRP A 74 -5.88 -5.30 7.71
C TRP A 74 -5.96 -4.48 9.00
N GLY A 75 -6.24 -5.13 10.14
CA GLY A 75 -6.30 -4.48 11.45
C GLY A 75 -4.99 -3.82 11.89
N VAL A 76 -3.84 -4.32 11.43
CA VAL A 76 -2.52 -3.67 11.66
C VAL A 76 -2.20 -2.63 10.59
N SER A 77 -2.51 -2.94 9.33
CA SER A 77 -2.12 -2.09 8.19
C SER A 77 -2.95 -0.81 8.12
N VAL A 78 -4.26 -0.87 8.37
CA VAL A 78 -5.17 0.26 8.26
C VAL A 78 -4.81 1.37 9.26
N PRO A 79 -4.58 1.09 10.57
CA PRO A 79 -4.11 2.12 11.50
C PRO A 79 -2.76 2.70 11.10
N ALA A 80 -1.82 1.88 10.63
CA ALA A 80 -0.51 2.37 10.21
C ALA A 80 -0.62 3.35 9.03
N VAL A 81 -1.43 3.00 8.01
CA VAL A 81 -1.70 3.87 6.86
C VAL A 81 -2.48 5.12 7.28
N ALA A 82 -3.47 4.99 8.16
CA ALA A 82 -4.23 6.12 8.67
C ALA A 82 -3.36 7.09 9.50
N ILE A 83 -2.43 6.56 10.29
CA ILE A 83 -1.44 7.36 11.03
C ILE A 83 -0.49 8.04 10.05
N LEU A 84 -0.01 7.33 9.02
CA LEU A 84 0.83 7.90 7.96
C LEU A 84 0.13 9.06 7.25
N ILE A 85 -1.08 8.83 6.72
CA ILE A 85 -1.87 9.87 6.06
C ILE A 85 -2.20 11.00 7.04
N GLY A 86 -2.57 10.66 8.28
CA GLY A 86 -2.86 11.65 9.33
C GLY A 86 -1.64 12.51 9.66
N LEU A 87 -0.45 11.93 9.76
CA LEU A 87 0.81 12.63 9.91
C LEU A 87 1.09 13.49 8.69
N THR A 88 0.95 12.97 7.47
CA THR A 88 1.10 13.73 6.21
C THR A 88 0.16 14.95 6.14
N VAL A 89 -1.10 14.78 6.55
CA VAL A 89 -2.09 15.86 6.66
C VAL A 89 -1.69 16.87 7.74
N ARG A 90 -1.18 16.41 8.89
CA ARG A 90 -0.72 17.29 9.98
C ARG A 90 0.60 18.00 9.66
N LEU A 91 1.43 17.42 8.80
CA LEU A 91 2.73 17.96 8.39
C LEU A 91 2.61 19.02 7.29
N SER A 92 1.41 19.33 6.78
CA SER A 92 1.23 20.38 5.77
C SER A 92 1.44 21.77 6.38
N ARG A 93 2.71 22.18 6.47
CA ARG A 93 3.16 23.56 6.65
C ARG A 93 2.92 24.36 5.35
N CYS A 94 2.17 25.45 5.47
CA CYS A 94 2.15 26.73 4.71
C CYS A 94 2.47 26.84 3.19
N ARG A 95 2.71 25.78 2.41
CA ARG A 95 3.00 25.91 0.96
C ARG A 95 2.28 24.86 0.13
N TYR A 96 1.37 25.31 -0.73
CA TYR A 96 0.46 24.48 -1.53
C TYR A 96 1.09 23.85 -2.79
N LYS A 97 2.38 24.11 -3.06
CA LYS A 97 3.02 23.82 -4.35
C LYS A 97 4.28 22.99 -4.16
N ILE A 98 4.25 21.74 -4.59
CA ILE A 98 5.37 20.78 -4.58
C ILE A 98 5.78 20.56 -6.04
N GLU A 99 7.02 20.90 -6.39
CA GLU A 99 7.61 20.75 -7.74
C GLU A 99 8.15 19.33 -8.00
N ASN A 100 7.47 18.29 -7.48
CA ASN A 100 7.92 16.91 -7.61
C ASN A 100 6.85 16.03 -8.27
N PRO A 101 7.19 15.24 -9.31
CA PRO A 101 6.27 14.37 -10.04
C PRO A 101 5.77 13.14 -9.25
N PHE A 102 6.39 12.89 -8.10
CA PHE A 102 6.06 11.79 -7.19
C PHE A 102 5.91 12.33 -5.77
N CYS A 103 4.93 11.82 -5.03
CA CYS A 103 4.77 12.15 -3.61
C CYS A 103 5.84 11.41 -2.80
N ASP A 104 7.01 12.03 -2.67
CA ASP A 104 8.19 11.45 -2.04
C ASP A 104 8.22 11.83 -0.54
N ASN A 105 8.33 10.83 0.34
CA ASN A 105 8.47 11.05 1.79
C ASN A 105 9.72 11.89 2.11
N ALA A 106 10.74 11.86 1.25
CA ALA A 106 11.96 12.65 1.39
C ALA A 106 11.71 14.16 1.23
N SER A 107 10.76 14.58 0.37
CA SER A 107 10.39 15.99 0.20
C SER A 107 9.54 16.53 1.36
N LEU A 108 8.79 15.64 2.03
CA LEU A 108 8.07 15.95 3.28
C LEU A 108 9.01 16.18 4.46
N PHE A 109 10.09 15.39 4.58
CA PHE A 109 11.09 15.55 5.65
C PHE A 109 12.04 16.73 5.42
N LYS A 110 12.28 17.12 4.15
CA LYS A 110 13.15 18.26 3.80
C LYS A 110 12.55 19.64 4.11
N LEU A 111 11.29 19.70 4.54
CA LEU A 111 10.60 20.93 4.95
C LEU A 111 10.54 21.15 6.47
N SER A 112 11.23 20.30 7.26
CA SER A 112 11.44 20.55 8.69
C SER A 112 12.66 21.41 8.97
#